data_AF-A0A916VIP7-F1
#
_entry.id   AF-A0A916VIP7-F1
#
_cell.length_a   1.000
_cell.length_b   1.000
_cell.length_c   1.000
_cell.angle_alpha   90.00
_cell.angle_beta   90.00
_cell.angle_gamma   90.00
#
_symmetry.space_group_name_H-M   'P 1'
#
loop_
_entity.id
_entity.type
_entity.pdbx_description
1 polymer ?
#
loop_
_entity_poly.entity_id
_entity_poly.type
_entity_poly.pdbx_seq_one_letter_code
_entity_poly.pdbx_strand_id
1 'polypeptide(L)'
;MIVITLSKVPTSLRGDLTKWCQEIQTGVYVGNVNVKIRELLWSRILENIGNGEATIVWNARNEIGYDFKTTRKDHKVVDFDGIPLMMSIQSENLAVPYGFSLAAKRQKARKFTHLAVTGKKRANFVSIDLETTGLYPANSDIISIGAVKSEKRDTFYKLIKIQTSIPDKIVKLTGISNSVLQEKGENLDTVLEEFATFVGEEPLVGYNIAFDSNFLDDAFHKTGRDALKNRFIDLLPIIKKKDIFLANYHLETVLQNYGIENQQPHNALSDARATMALAEKMIDMGYLRI
;
A
#
# COMPACT_ATOMS: atom_id res chain seq x y z
N MET A 1 -2.02 -0.65 -38.20
CA MET A 1 -1.67 0.76 -37.95
C MET A 1 -0.27 0.84 -37.35
N ILE A 2 0.49 1.86 -37.73
CA ILE A 2 1.79 2.21 -37.15
C ILE A 2 1.80 3.69 -36.76
N VAL A 3 2.59 4.03 -35.75
CA VAL A 3 2.91 5.41 -35.37
C VAL A 3 4.42 5.53 -35.27
N ILE A 4 5.02 6.53 -35.91
CA ILE A 4 6.46 6.78 -35.89
C ILE A 4 6.70 8.16 -35.29
N THR A 5 7.59 8.25 -34.31
CA THR A 5 8.06 9.52 -33.77
C THR A 5 9.52 9.71 -34.13
N LEU A 6 9.90 10.91 -34.57
CA LEU A 6 11.26 11.28 -34.96
C LEU A 6 11.69 12.56 -34.23
N SER A 7 12.94 12.58 -33.77
CA SER A 7 13.56 13.73 -33.12
C SER A 7 14.96 13.98 -33.69
N LYS A 8 15.29 15.24 -33.98
CA LYS A 8 16.62 15.66 -34.49
C LYS A 8 17.10 14.89 -35.74
N VAL A 9 16.18 14.41 -36.57
CA VAL A 9 16.47 13.71 -37.83
C VAL A 9 16.59 14.66 -39.03
N PRO A 10 17.32 14.27 -40.10
CA PRO A 10 17.36 15.03 -41.36
C PRO A 10 15.98 15.26 -41.99
N THR A 11 15.82 16.39 -42.71
CA THR A 11 14.58 16.71 -43.44
C THR A 11 14.30 15.73 -44.58
N SER A 12 15.34 15.15 -45.17
CA SER A 12 15.21 14.10 -46.21
C SER A 12 14.47 12.87 -45.69
N LEU A 13 14.79 12.40 -44.48
CA LEU A 13 14.09 11.27 -43.86
C LEU A 13 12.62 11.60 -43.56
N ARG A 14 12.34 12.81 -43.07
CA ARG A 14 10.97 13.28 -42.84
C ARG A 14 10.14 13.25 -44.13
N GLY A 15 10.66 13.84 -45.19
CA GLY A 15 10.00 13.83 -46.51
C GLY A 15 9.83 12.42 -47.07
N ASP A 16 10.81 11.55 -46.87
CA ASP A 16 10.76 10.17 -47.38
C ASP A 16 9.68 9.32 -46.69
N LEU A 17 9.44 9.49 -45.39
CA LEU A 17 8.36 8.79 -44.68
C LEU A 17 6.96 9.20 -45.15
N THR A 18 6.79 10.40 -45.72
CA THR A 18 5.48 10.87 -46.20
C THR A 18 4.89 10.01 -47.33
N LYS A 19 5.73 9.19 -47.99
CA LYS A 19 5.29 8.23 -49.02
C LYS A 19 4.39 7.11 -48.45
N TRP A 20 4.50 6.82 -47.16
CA TRP A 20 3.77 5.72 -46.51
C TRP A 20 2.95 6.17 -45.30
N CYS A 21 3.28 7.31 -44.71
CA CYS A 21 2.65 7.80 -43.47
C CYS A 21 2.27 9.28 -43.61
N GLN A 22 1.23 9.70 -42.91
CA GLN A 22 0.85 11.10 -42.79
C GLN A 22 1.49 11.71 -41.54
N GLU A 23 2.14 12.87 -41.68
CA GLU A 23 2.62 13.65 -40.54
C GLU A 23 1.43 14.38 -39.89
N ILE A 24 1.08 14.01 -38.66
CA ILE A 24 -0.06 14.59 -37.92
C ILE A 24 0.37 15.68 -36.94
N GLN A 25 1.64 15.68 -36.56
CA GLN A 25 2.32 16.68 -35.74
C GLN A 25 3.81 16.64 -36.10
N THR A 26 4.55 17.71 -35.84
CA THR A 26 5.99 17.78 -36.12
C THR A 26 6.73 16.56 -35.58
N GLY A 27 7.27 15.74 -36.49
CA GLY A 27 8.00 14.52 -36.14
C GLY A 27 7.12 13.33 -35.73
N VAL A 28 5.79 13.40 -35.89
CA VAL A 28 4.85 12.30 -35.59
C VAL A 28 4.11 11.89 -36.86
N TYR A 29 4.34 10.65 -37.28
CA TYR A 29 3.80 10.07 -38.50
C TYR A 29 2.87 8.90 -38.18
N VAL A 30 1.72 8.84 -38.84
CA VAL A 30 0.76 7.75 -38.70
C VAL A 30 0.56 7.07 -40.06
N GLY A 31 0.61 5.75 -40.09
CA GLY A 31 0.44 4.98 -41.32
C GLY A 31 -0.30 3.68 -41.08
N ASN A 32 -0.72 3.02 -42.17
CA ASN A 32 -1.29 1.69 -42.09
C ASN A 32 -0.61 0.77 -43.10
N VAL A 33 0.37 0.01 -42.62
CA VAL A 33 1.21 -0.87 -43.44
C VAL A 33 1.25 -2.28 -42.86
N ASN A 34 1.54 -3.27 -43.70
CA ASN A 34 1.73 -4.65 -43.26
C ASN A 34 3.08 -4.85 -42.55
N VAL A 35 3.26 -6.01 -41.92
CA VAL A 35 4.47 -6.36 -41.14
C VAL A 35 5.74 -6.23 -41.96
N LYS A 36 5.74 -6.68 -43.23
CA LYS A 36 6.92 -6.64 -44.10
C LYS A 36 7.33 -5.19 -44.43
N ILE A 37 6.36 -4.35 -44.77
CA ILE A 37 6.60 -2.93 -45.07
C ILE A 37 7.04 -2.20 -43.80
N ARG A 38 6.46 -2.51 -42.63
CA ARG A 38 6.90 -1.96 -41.34
C ARG A 38 8.39 -2.23 -41.08
N GLU A 39 8.86 -3.47 -41.26
CA GLU A 39 10.26 -3.81 -41.04
C GLU A 39 11.19 -3.09 -42.03
N LEU A 40 10.80 -3.00 -43.31
CA LEU A 40 11.57 -2.24 -44.31
C LEU A 40 11.63 -0.73 -43.99
N LEU A 41 10.50 -0.16 -43.54
CA LEU A 41 10.45 1.23 -43.08
C LEU A 41 11.38 1.45 -41.88
N TRP A 42 11.39 0.51 -40.93
CA TRP A 42 12.29 0.59 -39.77
C TRP A 42 13.76 0.53 -40.17
N SER A 43 14.17 -0.41 -41.02
CA SER A 43 15.53 -0.47 -41.55
C SER A 43 15.93 0.83 -42.25
N ARG A 44 15.03 1.36 -43.07
CA ARG A 44 15.25 2.62 -43.80
C ARG A 44 15.38 3.83 -42.87
N ILE A 45 14.62 3.87 -41.77
CA ILE A 45 14.80 4.86 -40.71
C ILE A 45 16.20 4.71 -40.13
N LEU A 46 16.61 3.51 -39.70
CA LEU A 46 17.93 3.27 -39.10
C LEU A 46 19.08 3.71 -40.01
N GLU A 47 19.00 3.45 -41.31
CA GLU A 47 20.03 3.84 -42.29
C GLU A 47 20.15 5.37 -42.46
N ASN A 48 19.06 6.12 -42.26
CA ASN A 48 18.97 7.54 -42.62
C ASN A 48 18.74 8.46 -41.40
N ILE A 49 18.75 7.93 -40.18
CA ILE A 49 18.43 8.67 -38.95
C ILE A 49 19.50 9.68 -38.55
N GLY A 50 20.75 9.45 -38.96
CA GLY A 50 21.91 10.25 -38.56
C GLY A 50 22.12 10.23 -37.04
N ASN A 51 22.18 11.42 -36.42
CA ASN A 51 22.30 11.60 -34.97
C ASN A 51 20.95 11.74 -34.25
N GLY A 52 19.85 11.57 -34.99
CA GLY A 52 18.49 11.68 -34.44
C GLY A 52 18.04 10.44 -33.69
N GLU A 53 16.80 10.49 -33.22
CA GLU A 53 16.13 9.40 -32.52
C GLU A 53 14.79 9.10 -33.17
N ALA A 54 14.40 7.83 -33.16
CA ALA A 54 13.16 7.35 -33.74
C ALA A 54 12.53 6.30 -32.84
N THR A 55 11.20 6.33 -32.74
CA THR A 55 10.42 5.25 -32.13
C THR A 55 9.28 4.88 -33.05
N ILE A 56 9.13 3.60 -33.37
CA ILE A 56 8.00 3.07 -34.13
C ILE A 56 7.13 2.20 -33.23
N VAL A 57 5.82 2.41 -33.26
CA VAL A 57 4.79 1.66 -32.53
C VAL A 57 3.87 0.99 -33.54
N TRP A 58 3.44 -0.23 -33.28
CA TRP A 58 2.49 -0.97 -34.12
C TRP A 58 1.56 -1.85 -33.29
N ASN A 59 0.41 -2.23 -33.85
CA ASN A 59 -0.53 -3.12 -33.17
C ASN A 59 0.05 -4.53 -33.01
N ALA A 60 0.01 -5.07 -31.80
CA ALA A 60 0.52 -6.40 -31.46
C ALA A 60 -0.50 -7.16 -30.60
N ARG A 61 -0.41 -8.49 -30.60
CA ARG A 61 -1.31 -9.36 -29.82
C ARG A 61 -0.68 -9.66 -28.46
N ASN A 62 -0.61 -8.64 -27.61
CA ASN A 62 -0.19 -8.69 -26.21
C ASN A 62 -1.20 -7.94 -25.33
N GLU A 63 -1.00 -7.92 -24.00
CA GLU A 63 -1.96 -7.35 -23.05
C GLU A 63 -2.26 -5.86 -23.27
N ILE A 64 -1.27 -5.11 -23.78
CA ILE A 64 -1.39 -3.67 -24.02
C ILE A 64 -1.87 -3.33 -25.45
N GLY A 65 -1.96 -4.33 -26.34
CA GLY A 65 -2.45 -4.19 -27.71
C GLY A 65 -1.48 -3.57 -28.72
N TYR A 66 -0.24 -3.28 -28.32
CA TYR A 66 0.79 -2.72 -29.19
C TYR A 66 2.20 -3.13 -28.76
N ASP A 67 3.13 -2.97 -29.69
CA ASP A 67 4.56 -3.19 -29.47
C ASP A 67 5.35 -2.09 -30.19
N PHE A 68 6.61 -1.88 -29.81
CA PHE A 68 7.39 -0.76 -30.29
C PHE A 68 8.92 -1.01 -30.28
N LYS A 69 9.61 -0.28 -31.15
CA LYS A 69 11.09 -0.24 -31.25
C LYS A 69 11.54 1.21 -31.13
N THR A 70 12.70 1.42 -30.53
CA THR A 70 13.29 2.76 -30.38
C THR A 70 14.80 2.75 -30.67
N THR A 71 15.31 3.86 -31.17
CA THR A 71 16.76 4.12 -31.32
C THR A 71 17.31 5.03 -30.23
N ARG A 72 16.49 5.39 -29.24
CA ARG A 72 16.89 6.23 -28.11
C ARG A 72 18.12 5.64 -27.42
N LYS A 73 19.08 6.51 -27.09
CA LYS A 73 20.33 6.10 -26.44
C LYS A 73 20.24 6.07 -24.92
N ASP A 74 19.27 6.79 -24.37
CA ASP A 74 19.03 6.94 -22.93
C ASP A 74 18.10 5.85 -22.37
N HIS A 75 17.44 5.07 -23.23
CA HIS A 75 16.48 4.03 -22.83
C HIS A 75 16.62 2.78 -23.70
N LYS A 76 16.32 1.62 -23.12
CA LYS A 76 16.22 0.32 -23.79
C LYS A 76 14.81 -0.23 -23.62
N VAL A 77 14.29 -0.87 -24.66
CA VAL A 77 13.05 -1.67 -24.56
C VAL A 77 13.38 -3.00 -23.90
N VAL A 78 12.66 -3.32 -22.82
CA VAL A 78 12.77 -4.60 -22.12
C VAL A 78 11.39 -5.26 -22.08
N ASP A 79 11.35 -6.56 -22.30
CA ASP A 79 10.13 -7.35 -22.14
C ASP A 79 9.97 -7.74 -20.67
N PHE A 80 8.79 -7.49 -20.11
CA PHE A 80 8.42 -7.98 -18.79
C PHE A 80 7.04 -8.63 -18.89
N ASP A 81 7.01 -9.96 -18.78
CA ASP A 81 5.77 -10.75 -18.85
C ASP A 81 4.95 -10.49 -20.14
N GLY A 82 5.63 -10.33 -21.29
CA GLY A 82 4.99 -10.05 -22.57
C GLY A 82 4.55 -8.59 -22.77
N ILE A 83 4.90 -7.69 -21.85
CA ILE A 83 4.68 -6.25 -21.95
C ILE A 83 6.02 -5.55 -22.28
N PRO A 84 6.12 -4.83 -23.41
CA PRO A 84 7.31 -4.03 -23.72
C PRO A 84 7.35 -2.77 -22.85
N LEU A 85 8.43 -2.59 -22.06
CA LEU A 85 8.66 -1.46 -21.17
C LEU A 85 9.89 -0.65 -21.59
N MET A 86 9.89 0.65 -21.29
CA MET A 86 11.05 1.54 -21.48
C MET A 86 11.87 1.64 -20.21
N MET A 87 13.09 1.11 -20.21
CA MET A 87 14.04 1.17 -19.10
C MET A 87 15.13 2.20 -19.39
N SER A 88 15.43 3.11 -18.46
CA SER A 88 16.53 4.05 -18.63
C SER A 88 17.89 3.35 -18.50
N ILE A 89 18.84 3.66 -19.39
CA ILE A 89 20.18 3.05 -19.46
C ILE A 89 21.19 3.77 -18.53
N GLN A 90 20.79 4.83 -17.82
CA GLN A 90 21.66 5.43 -16.81
C GLN A 90 21.88 4.46 -15.63
N SER A 91 23.02 3.77 -15.61
CA SER A 91 23.47 2.95 -14.49
C SER A 91 24.52 3.68 -13.63
N GLU A 92 24.25 3.67 -12.32
CA GLU A 92 25.21 3.77 -11.21
C GLU A 92 25.87 5.14 -10.91
N ASN A 93 25.13 6.06 -10.26
CA ASN A 93 25.62 6.87 -9.11
C ASN A 93 24.64 7.95 -8.62
N LEU A 94 23.37 7.62 -8.48
CA LEU A 94 22.52 8.32 -7.52
C LEU A 94 21.72 7.25 -6.82
N ALA A 95 22.14 6.90 -5.60
CA ALA A 95 21.17 6.49 -4.59
C ALA A 95 20.15 7.62 -4.50
N VAL A 96 19.08 7.54 -5.28
CA VAL A 96 17.91 8.40 -5.11
C VAL A 96 17.34 7.94 -3.78
N PRO A 97 17.40 8.75 -2.69
CA PRO A 97 16.61 8.40 -1.52
C PRO A 97 15.18 8.36 -2.00
N TYR A 98 14.53 7.21 -1.83
CA TYR A 98 13.16 7.01 -2.27
C TYR A 98 12.27 8.09 -1.64
N GLY A 99 11.89 9.09 -2.44
CA GLY A 99 11.43 10.36 -1.90
C GLY A 99 11.10 11.33 -3.03
N PHE A 100 9.81 11.46 -3.28
CA PHE A 100 9.16 12.27 -4.32
C PHE A 100 9.83 13.62 -4.63
N SER A 101 9.76 14.02 -5.91
CA SER A 101 10.29 15.27 -6.47
C SER A 101 10.03 16.52 -5.62
N LEU A 102 10.87 17.55 -5.76
CA LEU A 102 10.69 18.87 -5.11
C LEU A 102 9.29 19.47 -5.37
N ALA A 103 8.68 19.14 -6.52
CA ALA A 103 7.31 19.53 -6.83
C ALA A 103 6.29 18.83 -5.91
N ALA A 104 6.45 17.54 -5.64
CA ALA A 104 5.61 16.79 -4.70
C ALA A 104 5.79 17.27 -3.25
N LYS A 105 7.03 17.62 -2.84
CA LYS A 105 7.29 18.25 -1.53
C LYS A 105 6.58 19.61 -1.41
N ARG A 106 6.62 20.43 -2.47
CA ARG A 106 5.92 21.73 -2.53
C ARG A 106 4.39 21.58 -2.54
N GLN A 107 3.87 20.54 -3.19
CA GLN A 107 2.45 20.24 -3.21
C GLN A 107 1.95 19.71 -1.85
N LYS A 108 2.73 18.86 -1.18
CA LYS A 108 2.47 18.45 0.22
C LYS A 108 2.48 19.68 1.14
N ALA A 109 3.50 20.53 1.06
CA ALA A 109 3.60 21.75 1.88
C ALA A 109 2.41 22.70 1.68
N ARG A 110 1.93 22.89 0.43
CA ARG A 110 0.74 23.69 0.13
C ARG A 110 -0.57 23.09 0.65
N LYS A 111 -0.66 21.76 0.78
CA LYS A 111 -1.82 21.07 1.38
C LYS A 111 -1.88 21.25 2.90
N PHE A 112 -0.73 21.37 3.56
CA PHE A 112 -0.65 21.60 5.01
C PHE A 112 -0.85 23.07 5.42
N THR A 113 -0.62 24.04 4.52
CA THR A 113 -0.87 25.46 4.80
C THR A 113 -2.35 25.84 4.88
N HIS A 114 -3.28 25.00 4.43
CA HIS A 114 -4.73 25.26 4.48
C HIS A 114 -5.48 24.50 5.57
N LEU A 115 -4.80 23.73 6.44
CA LEU A 115 -5.42 23.01 7.57
C LEU A 115 -5.17 23.64 8.94
N ALA A 116 -4.60 24.84 8.99
CA ALA A 116 -4.72 25.69 10.17
C ALA A 116 -6.05 26.46 10.06
N VAL A 117 -6.82 26.45 11.14
CA VAL A 117 -8.16 27.05 11.28
C VAL A 117 -9.32 26.14 10.85
N THR A 118 -9.66 25.18 11.71
CA THR A 118 -10.95 25.17 12.43
C THR A 118 -10.84 24.17 13.58
N GLY A 119 -11.19 24.60 14.80
CA GLY A 119 -11.24 23.73 15.99
C GLY A 119 -12.36 22.70 15.89
N LYS A 120 -12.23 21.72 14.99
CA LYS A 120 -13.08 20.53 15.00
C LYS A 120 -12.63 19.65 16.15
N LYS A 121 -13.51 19.44 17.12
CA LYS A 121 -13.34 18.41 18.15
C LYS A 121 -13.05 17.09 17.43
N ARG A 122 -11.86 16.50 17.64
CA ARG A 122 -11.53 15.19 17.06
C ARG A 122 -12.57 14.20 17.61
N ALA A 123 -13.14 13.38 16.72
CA ALA A 123 -14.03 12.32 17.15
C ALA A 123 -13.25 11.33 18.02
N ASN A 124 -13.85 10.91 19.13
CA ASN A 124 -13.27 9.91 20.00
C ASN A 124 -13.41 8.52 19.36
N PHE A 125 -12.46 7.66 19.67
CA PHE A 125 -12.37 6.27 19.23
C PHE A 125 -11.37 5.52 20.09
N VAL A 126 -11.44 4.19 20.04
CA VAL A 126 -10.48 3.28 20.67
C VAL A 126 -9.76 2.50 19.58
N SER A 127 -8.43 2.53 19.58
CA SER A 127 -7.66 1.61 18.74
C SER A 127 -7.50 0.29 19.46
N ILE A 128 -7.65 -0.83 18.76
CA ILE A 128 -7.52 -2.18 19.32
C ILE A 128 -6.60 -3.04 18.46
N ASP A 129 -6.00 -4.06 19.08
CA ASP A 129 -5.26 -5.14 18.43
C ASP A 129 -5.27 -6.38 19.35
N LEU A 130 -5.23 -7.58 18.78
CA LEU A 130 -5.20 -8.85 19.47
C LEU A 130 -4.01 -9.71 19.06
N GLU A 131 -3.45 -10.43 20.03
CA GLU A 131 -2.56 -11.56 19.76
C GLU A 131 -3.30 -12.87 20.01
N THR A 132 -3.10 -13.86 19.13
CA THR A 132 -3.82 -15.14 19.16
C THR A 132 -2.87 -16.32 18.94
N THR A 133 -3.32 -17.53 19.27
CA THR A 133 -2.55 -18.77 19.01
C THR A 133 -2.60 -19.25 17.55
N GLY A 134 -3.44 -18.63 16.72
CA GLY A 134 -3.70 -19.05 15.34
C GLY A 134 -4.65 -18.12 14.59
N LEU A 135 -5.02 -18.50 13.37
CA LEU A 135 -5.73 -17.61 12.44
C LEU A 135 -7.26 -17.73 12.49
N TYR A 136 -7.80 -18.74 13.16
CA TYR A 136 -9.24 -19.06 13.12
C TYR A 136 -9.83 -19.15 14.54
N PRO A 137 -10.86 -18.35 14.88
CA PRO A 137 -11.45 -18.34 16.23
C PRO A 137 -11.99 -19.70 16.70
N ALA A 138 -12.51 -20.50 15.77
CA ALA A 138 -13.10 -21.81 16.10
C ALA A 138 -12.12 -22.79 16.77
N ASN A 139 -10.82 -22.65 16.54
CA ASN A 139 -9.79 -23.57 17.04
C ASN A 139 -8.55 -22.87 17.61
N SER A 140 -8.62 -21.56 17.83
CA SER A 140 -7.53 -20.74 18.36
C SER A 140 -8.05 -19.90 19.51
N ASP A 141 -7.13 -19.45 20.35
CA ASP A 141 -7.43 -18.68 21.55
C ASP A 141 -6.81 -17.27 21.44
N ILE A 142 -7.47 -16.28 22.03
CA ILE A 142 -6.89 -14.95 22.25
C ILE A 142 -5.93 -15.07 23.43
N ILE A 143 -4.70 -14.57 23.28
CA ILE A 143 -3.66 -14.60 24.32
C ILE A 143 -3.33 -13.21 24.87
N SER A 144 -3.61 -12.14 24.12
CA SER A 144 -3.57 -10.78 24.65
C SER A 144 -4.53 -9.83 23.93
N ILE A 145 -5.04 -8.85 24.66
CA ILE A 145 -5.85 -7.75 24.14
C ILE A 145 -5.14 -6.43 24.45
N GLY A 146 -4.91 -5.61 23.43
CA GLY A 146 -4.37 -4.27 23.56
C GLY A 146 -5.36 -3.23 23.05
N ALA A 147 -5.56 -2.15 23.80
CA ALA A 147 -6.39 -1.05 23.36
C ALA A 147 -5.97 0.31 23.91
N VAL A 148 -6.25 1.38 23.16
CA VAL A 148 -5.87 2.76 23.51
C VAL A 148 -6.96 3.75 23.11
N LYS A 149 -7.38 4.60 24.05
CA LYS A 149 -8.32 5.71 23.79
C LYS A 149 -7.63 6.88 23.11
N SER A 150 -8.20 7.41 22.04
CA SER A 150 -7.65 8.57 21.32
C SER A 150 -7.62 9.87 22.12
N GLU A 151 -8.62 10.14 22.96
CA GLU A 151 -8.72 11.39 23.72
C GLU A 151 -7.69 11.46 24.86
N LYS A 152 -7.82 10.57 25.86
CA LYS A 152 -7.00 10.58 27.09
C LYS A 152 -5.73 9.74 27.01
N ARG A 153 -5.58 8.92 25.96
CA ARG A 153 -4.50 7.92 25.83
C ARG A 153 -4.51 6.87 26.94
N ASP A 154 -5.65 6.71 27.62
CA ASP A 154 -5.90 5.60 28.53
C ASP A 154 -5.69 4.28 27.78
N THR A 155 -5.11 3.30 28.45
CA THR A 155 -4.73 2.03 27.84
C THR A 155 -5.29 0.84 28.58
N PHE A 156 -5.63 -0.19 27.81
CA PHE A 156 -6.01 -1.49 28.29
C PHE A 156 -5.03 -2.51 27.71
N TYR A 157 -4.43 -3.32 28.57
CA TYR A 157 -3.62 -4.44 28.15
C TYR A 157 -3.79 -5.59 29.12
N LYS A 158 -4.22 -6.73 28.60
CA LYS A 158 -4.45 -7.94 29.39
C LYS A 158 -3.91 -9.15 28.65
N LEU A 159 -3.26 -10.03 29.41
CA LEU A 159 -2.91 -11.38 28.98
C LEU A 159 -4.05 -12.32 29.38
N ILE A 160 -4.38 -13.27 28.52
CA ILE A 160 -5.48 -14.20 28.75
C ILE A 160 -4.91 -15.59 28.99
N LYS A 161 -5.33 -16.21 30.09
CA LYS A 161 -4.95 -17.58 30.42
C LYS A 161 -5.70 -18.58 29.54
N ILE A 162 -4.94 -19.44 28.88
CA ILE A 162 -5.46 -20.51 28.00
C ILE A 162 -5.03 -21.88 28.52
N GLN A 163 -5.75 -22.93 28.09
CA GLN A 163 -5.44 -24.32 28.42
C GLN A 163 -4.62 -25.03 27.34
N THR A 164 -4.61 -24.48 26.13
CA THR A 164 -3.95 -25.06 24.95
C THR A 164 -2.47 -24.67 24.89
N SER A 165 -1.66 -25.50 24.25
CA SER A 165 -0.24 -25.19 24.00
C SER A 165 -0.12 -24.13 22.92
N ILE A 166 0.69 -23.10 23.16
CA ILE A 166 0.99 -22.09 22.15
C ILE A 166 2.03 -22.67 21.17
N PRO A 167 1.80 -22.59 19.85
CA PRO A 167 2.80 -23.01 18.88
C PRO A 167 4.10 -22.19 19.01
N ASP A 168 5.27 -22.83 18.92
CA ASP A 168 6.58 -22.18 19.05
C ASP A 168 6.76 -20.96 18.13
N LYS A 169 6.14 -20.99 16.95
CA LYS A 169 6.17 -19.86 16.00
C LYS A 169 5.51 -18.62 16.59
N ILE A 170 4.39 -18.77 17.31
CA ILE A 170 3.67 -17.67 17.96
C ILE A 170 4.45 -17.17 19.16
N VAL A 171 5.05 -18.07 19.95
CA VAL A 171 5.93 -17.67 21.07
C VAL A 171 7.12 -16.85 20.56
N LYS A 172 7.75 -17.27 19.46
CA LYS A 172 8.86 -16.52 18.84
C LYS A 172 8.42 -15.16 18.29
N LEU A 173 7.18 -15.06 17.82
CA LEU A 173 6.65 -13.84 17.23
C LEU A 173 6.28 -12.81 18.30
N THR A 174 5.53 -13.23 19.32
CA THR A 174 4.90 -12.36 20.32
C THR A 174 5.68 -12.26 21.64
N GLY A 175 6.58 -13.21 21.89
CA GLY A 175 7.24 -13.38 23.18
C GLY A 175 6.36 -13.98 24.30
N ILE A 176 5.09 -14.30 24.00
CA ILE A 176 4.13 -14.82 24.98
C ILE A 176 4.22 -16.35 25.00
N SER A 177 4.73 -16.91 26.10
CA SER A 177 4.78 -18.35 26.34
C SER A 177 3.62 -18.83 27.21
N ASN A 178 3.36 -20.14 27.20
CA ASN A 178 2.39 -20.74 28.13
C ASN A 178 2.73 -20.41 29.59
N SER A 179 4.00 -20.41 30.00
CA SER A 179 4.40 -20.07 31.37
C SER A 179 4.02 -18.65 31.74
N VAL A 180 4.23 -17.68 30.83
CA VAL A 180 3.83 -16.28 31.02
C VAL A 180 2.31 -16.16 31.20
N LEU A 181 1.52 -16.88 30.40
CA LEU A 181 0.06 -16.87 30.53
C LEU A 181 -0.45 -17.57 31.79
N GLN A 182 0.25 -18.61 32.26
CA GLN A 182 -0.13 -19.28 33.52
C GLN A 182 0.15 -18.39 34.74
N GLU A 183 1.23 -17.60 34.70
CA GLU A 183 1.64 -16.71 35.79
C GLU A 183 0.87 -15.39 35.80
N LYS A 184 0.67 -14.76 34.63
CA LYS A 184 0.16 -13.39 34.49
C LYS A 184 -1.18 -13.29 33.76
N GLY A 185 -1.63 -14.37 33.13
CA GLY A 185 -2.88 -14.37 32.36
C GLY A 185 -4.10 -14.39 33.27
N GLU A 186 -5.11 -13.62 32.89
CA GLU A 186 -6.40 -13.54 33.56
C GLU A 186 -7.45 -14.40 32.85
N ASN A 187 -8.60 -14.62 33.51
CA ASN A 187 -9.69 -15.38 32.90
C ASN A 187 -10.31 -14.59 31.73
N LEU A 188 -10.55 -15.26 30.60
CA LEU A 188 -11.12 -14.64 29.41
C LEU A 188 -12.43 -13.88 29.71
N ASP A 189 -13.32 -14.46 30.50
CA ASP A 189 -14.62 -13.86 30.83
C ASP A 189 -14.48 -12.52 31.55
N THR A 190 -13.59 -12.46 32.55
CA THR A 190 -13.27 -11.23 33.29
C THR A 190 -12.63 -10.18 32.38
N VAL A 191 -11.67 -10.59 31.54
CA VAL A 191 -10.99 -9.68 30.60
C VAL A 191 -11.97 -9.09 29.59
N LEU A 192 -12.93 -9.87 29.07
CA LEU A 192 -13.95 -9.38 28.14
C LEU A 192 -14.90 -8.38 28.81
N GLU A 193 -15.25 -8.58 30.09
CA GLU A 193 -16.06 -7.61 30.85
C GLU A 193 -15.36 -6.27 31.03
N GLU A 194 -14.10 -6.33 31.48
CA GLU A 194 -13.29 -5.13 31.67
C GLU A 194 -13.02 -4.44 30.33
N PHE A 195 -12.79 -5.21 29.27
CA PHE A 195 -12.60 -4.68 27.92
C PHE A 195 -13.86 -3.99 27.39
N ALA A 196 -15.03 -4.61 27.52
CA ALA A 196 -16.31 -4.00 27.12
C ALA A 196 -16.56 -2.69 27.88
N THR A 197 -16.28 -2.68 29.18
CA THR A 197 -16.36 -1.48 30.02
C THR A 197 -15.38 -0.40 29.57
N PHE A 198 -14.14 -0.80 29.24
CA PHE A 198 -13.10 0.11 28.77
C PHE A 198 -13.49 0.77 27.45
N VAL A 199 -13.96 0.00 26.47
CA VAL A 199 -14.30 0.53 25.13
C VAL A 199 -15.60 1.33 25.12
N GLY A 200 -16.56 1.00 25.99
CA GLY A 200 -17.86 1.68 26.03
C GLY A 200 -18.57 1.63 24.68
N GLU A 201 -19.12 2.77 24.23
CA GLU A 201 -19.81 2.89 22.93
C GLU A 201 -18.94 3.51 21.84
N GLU A 202 -17.66 3.78 22.13
CA GLU A 202 -16.75 4.45 21.20
C GLU A 202 -16.45 3.56 19.98
N PRO A 203 -16.29 4.12 18.76
CA PRO A 203 -15.87 3.37 17.60
C PRO A 203 -14.52 2.65 17.82
N LEU A 204 -14.41 1.41 17.33
CA LEU A 204 -13.20 0.60 17.42
C LEU A 204 -12.43 0.67 16.10
N VAL A 205 -11.18 1.10 16.17
CA VAL A 205 -10.29 1.24 15.02
C VAL A 205 -9.20 0.19 15.11
N GLY A 206 -8.89 -0.46 13.99
CA GLY A 206 -7.86 -1.49 13.92
C GLY A 206 -7.25 -1.56 12.54
N TYR A 207 -6.24 -2.42 12.38
CA TYR A 207 -5.59 -2.65 11.11
C TYR A 207 -5.82 -4.09 10.68
N ASN A 208 -6.65 -4.31 9.65
CA ASN A 208 -7.23 -5.62 9.35
C ASN A 208 -8.21 -6.10 10.46
N ILE A 209 -8.95 -5.16 11.06
CA ILE A 209 -9.77 -5.38 12.28
C ILE A 209 -10.85 -6.47 12.15
N ALA A 210 -11.21 -6.87 10.92
CA ALA A 210 -12.11 -8.00 10.72
C ALA A 210 -11.56 -9.29 11.36
N PHE A 211 -10.24 -9.42 11.45
CA PHE A 211 -9.59 -10.51 12.19
C PHE A 211 -9.96 -10.42 13.68
N ASP A 212 -9.67 -9.29 14.30
CA ASP A 212 -9.91 -9.04 15.73
C ASP A 212 -11.39 -9.17 16.10
N SER A 213 -12.29 -8.59 15.29
CA SER A 213 -13.72 -8.62 15.55
C SER A 213 -14.26 -10.05 15.54
N ASN A 214 -13.81 -10.90 14.61
CA ASN A 214 -14.23 -12.30 14.55
C ASN A 214 -13.76 -13.09 15.78
N PHE A 215 -12.57 -12.79 16.30
CA PHE A 215 -12.07 -13.41 17.55
C PHE A 215 -12.84 -12.92 18.77
N LEU A 216 -13.15 -11.63 18.84
CA LEU A 216 -13.97 -11.07 19.93
C LEU A 216 -15.37 -11.67 19.90
N ASP A 217 -16.05 -11.69 18.75
CA ASP A 217 -17.42 -12.21 18.62
C ASP A 217 -17.50 -13.68 19.11
N ASP A 218 -16.54 -14.52 18.71
CA ASP A 218 -16.44 -15.90 19.17
C ASP A 218 -16.15 -15.99 20.68
N ALA A 219 -15.27 -15.13 21.21
CA ALA A 219 -14.93 -15.10 22.63
C ALA A 219 -16.13 -14.64 23.51
N PHE A 220 -16.87 -13.61 23.08
CA PHE A 220 -18.11 -13.17 23.73
C PHE A 220 -19.17 -14.29 23.68
N HIS A 221 -19.31 -14.98 22.54
CA HIS A 221 -20.23 -16.10 22.42
C HIS A 221 -19.86 -17.28 23.34
N LYS A 222 -18.60 -17.69 23.37
CA LYS A 222 -18.09 -18.79 24.23
C LYS A 222 -18.26 -18.51 25.72
N THR A 223 -18.25 -17.24 26.12
CA THR A 223 -18.42 -16.80 27.51
C THR A 223 -19.89 -16.51 27.87
N GLY A 224 -20.82 -16.66 26.91
CA GLY A 224 -22.24 -16.39 27.13
C GLY A 224 -22.56 -14.90 27.32
N ARG A 225 -21.69 -14.01 26.84
CA ARG A 225 -21.85 -12.56 26.89
C ARG A 225 -22.43 -12.02 25.58
N ASP A 226 -23.11 -10.89 25.66
CA ASP A 226 -23.56 -10.16 24.48
C ASP A 226 -22.36 -9.63 23.69
N ALA A 227 -22.44 -9.72 22.36
CA ALA A 227 -21.42 -9.18 21.48
C ALA A 227 -21.32 -7.64 21.58
N LEU A 228 -20.14 -7.11 21.27
CA LEU A 228 -19.93 -5.67 21.20
C LEU A 228 -20.80 -5.06 20.10
N LYS A 229 -21.46 -3.94 20.43
CA LYS A 229 -22.30 -3.18 19.49
C LYS A 229 -21.55 -2.03 18.82
N ASN A 230 -20.27 -1.88 19.14
CA ASN A 230 -19.42 -0.80 18.63
C ASN A 230 -19.29 -0.89 17.10
N ARG A 231 -19.12 0.26 16.47
CA ARG A 231 -18.75 0.34 15.06
C ARG A 231 -17.27 0.00 14.90
N PHE A 232 -16.96 -1.03 14.10
CA PHE A 232 -15.60 -1.39 13.73
C PHE A 232 -15.15 -0.62 12.47
N ILE A 233 -13.93 -0.10 12.48
CA ILE A 233 -13.34 0.71 11.42
C ILE A 233 -11.96 0.13 11.08
N ASP A 234 -11.82 -0.37 9.84
CA ASP A 234 -10.57 -0.93 9.34
C ASP A 234 -9.73 0.12 8.60
N LEU A 235 -8.47 0.30 9.03
CA LEU A 235 -7.51 1.16 8.34
C LEU A 235 -6.93 0.54 7.07
N LEU A 236 -6.85 -0.79 6.97
CA LEU A 236 -6.19 -1.47 5.84
C LEU A 236 -6.80 -1.08 4.47
N PRO A 237 -8.13 -1.07 4.27
CA PRO A 237 -8.74 -0.62 3.01
C PRO A 237 -8.48 0.86 2.71
N ILE A 238 -8.43 1.70 3.75
CA ILE A 238 -8.15 3.14 3.62
C ILE A 238 -6.72 3.33 3.10
N ILE A 239 -5.76 2.61 3.66
CA ILE A 239 -4.36 2.65 3.23
C ILE A 239 -4.19 2.09 1.82
N LYS A 240 -4.80 0.95 1.49
CA LYS A 240 -4.78 0.38 0.13
C LYS A 240 -5.28 1.34 -0.94
N LYS A 241 -6.34 2.10 -0.62
CA LYS A 241 -6.86 3.13 -1.53
C LYS A 241 -5.95 4.35 -1.62
N LYS A 242 -5.29 4.71 -0.53
CA LYS A 242 -4.47 5.92 -0.40
C LYS A 242 -3.08 5.76 -1.01
N ASP A 243 -2.42 4.63 -0.78
CA ASP A 243 -1.04 4.33 -1.17
C ASP A 243 -0.96 3.03 -1.97
N ILE A 244 -1.50 3.08 -3.18
CA ILE A 244 -1.70 1.93 -4.08
C ILE A 244 -0.38 1.20 -4.44
N PHE A 245 0.77 1.87 -4.29
CA PHE A 245 2.09 1.39 -4.71
C PHE A 245 3.02 1.01 -3.55
N LEU A 246 2.49 0.74 -2.35
CA LEU A 246 3.32 0.19 -1.26
C LEU A 246 3.81 -1.22 -1.62
N ALA A 247 5.04 -1.54 -1.21
CA ALA A 247 5.67 -2.83 -1.47
C ALA A 247 4.83 -4.00 -0.90
N ASN A 248 4.25 -3.80 0.28
CA ASN A 248 3.22 -4.64 0.86
C ASN A 248 2.37 -3.80 1.84
N TYR A 249 1.30 -4.39 2.34
CA TYR A 249 0.37 -3.72 3.27
C TYR A 249 0.43 -4.32 4.68
N HIS A 250 1.56 -4.90 5.08
CA HIS A 250 1.78 -5.25 6.48
C HIS A 250 1.85 -3.97 7.32
N LEU A 251 1.36 -4.04 8.56
CA LEU A 251 1.31 -2.88 9.45
C LEU A 251 2.68 -2.22 9.56
N GLU A 252 3.75 -2.99 9.75
CA GLU A 252 5.12 -2.50 9.82
C GLU A 252 5.51 -1.62 8.62
N THR A 253 5.32 -2.11 7.39
CA THR A 253 5.63 -1.37 6.15
C THR A 253 4.84 -0.07 6.06
N VAL A 254 3.57 -0.10 6.47
CA VAL A 254 2.72 1.09 6.47
C VAL A 254 3.19 2.10 7.51
N LEU A 255 3.46 1.65 8.74
CA LEU A 255 3.95 2.52 9.81
C LEU A 255 5.27 3.21 9.41
N GLN A 256 6.21 2.47 8.82
CA GLN A 256 7.47 3.01 8.29
C GLN A 256 7.22 4.09 7.21
N ASN A 257 6.32 3.84 6.26
CA ASN A 257 5.96 4.82 5.22
C ASN A 257 5.37 6.13 5.79
N TYR A 258 4.68 6.04 6.93
CA TYR A 258 4.11 7.19 7.62
C TYR A 258 5.02 7.81 8.68
N GLY A 259 6.23 7.26 8.89
CA GLY A 259 7.16 7.71 9.94
C GLY A 259 6.56 7.54 11.34
N ILE A 260 5.88 6.43 11.58
CA ILE A 260 5.36 6.03 12.89
C ILE A 260 6.24 4.90 13.40
N GLU A 261 6.76 5.07 14.61
CA GLU A 261 7.55 4.04 15.28
C GLU A 261 6.63 3.12 16.09
N ASN A 262 6.86 1.80 15.96
CA ASN A 262 6.27 0.78 16.81
C ASN A 262 7.40 0.16 17.64
N GLN A 263 7.37 0.38 18.95
CA GLN A 263 8.48 0.03 19.83
C GLN A 263 8.64 -1.49 19.99
N GLN A 264 7.53 -2.23 19.94
CA GLN A 264 7.50 -3.68 20.08
C GLN A 264 6.46 -4.25 19.11
N PRO A 265 6.83 -4.51 17.84
CA PRO A 265 5.94 -5.21 16.90
C PRO A 265 5.52 -6.58 17.45
N HIS A 266 4.29 -7.00 17.16
CA HIS A 266 3.69 -8.24 17.69
C HIS A 266 3.46 -8.18 19.20
N ASN A 267 3.05 -7.00 19.67
CA ASN A 267 2.57 -6.77 21.01
C ASN A 267 1.27 -5.97 20.89
N ALA A 268 0.15 -6.57 21.28
CA ALA A 268 -1.17 -5.97 21.10
C ALA A 268 -1.28 -4.51 21.57
N LEU A 269 -0.66 -4.13 22.69
CA LEU A 269 -0.72 -2.74 23.14
C LEU A 269 0.14 -1.81 22.26
N SER A 270 1.33 -2.24 21.90
CA SER A 270 2.24 -1.46 21.03
C SER A 270 1.64 -1.29 19.64
N ASP A 271 1.06 -2.36 19.07
CA ASP A 271 0.37 -2.35 17.79
C ASP A 271 -0.90 -1.49 17.82
N ALA A 272 -1.69 -1.53 18.90
CA ALA A 272 -2.83 -0.63 19.09
C ALA A 272 -2.39 0.85 19.21
N ARG A 273 -1.27 1.16 19.87
CA ARG A 273 -0.71 2.53 19.91
C ARG A 273 -0.28 3.02 18.53
N ALA A 274 0.40 2.17 17.77
CA ALA A 274 0.85 2.51 16.43
C ALA A 274 -0.33 2.69 15.46
N THR A 275 -1.34 1.82 15.56
CA THR A 275 -2.59 1.90 14.79
C THR A 275 -3.38 3.16 15.12
N MET A 276 -3.45 3.57 16.39
CA MET A 276 -4.04 4.84 16.80
C MET A 276 -3.32 6.03 16.15
N ALA A 277 -1.98 6.06 16.19
CA ALA A 277 -1.20 7.13 15.57
C ALA A 277 -1.42 7.18 14.05
N LEU A 278 -1.57 6.02 13.40
CA LEU A 278 -1.90 5.93 11.97
C LEU A 278 -3.31 6.47 11.69
N ALA A 279 -4.30 6.09 12.50
CA ALA A 279 -5.67 6.61 12.40
C ALA A 279 -5.72 8.13 12.51
N GLU A 280 -5.00 8.72 13.48
CA GLU A 280 -4.92 10.17 13.64
C GLU A 280 -4.31 10.86 12.42
N LYS A 281 -3.24 10.29 11.83
CA LYS A 281 -2.70 10.81 10.56
C LYS A 281 -3.72 10.73 9.43
N MET A 282 -4.50 9.65 9.36
CA MET A 282 -5.55 9.50 8.34
C MET A 282 -6.68 10.52 8.52
N ILE A 283 -7.04 10.85 9.77
CA ILE A 283 -8.00 11.90 10.11
C ILE A 283 -7.45 13.27 9.70
N ASP A 284 -6.21 13.59 10.10
CA ASP A 284 -5.56 14.87 9.80
C ASP A 284 -5.38 15.08 8.30
N MET A 285 -5.15 14.01 7.54
CA MET A 285 -5.07 14.05 6.08
C MET A 285 -6.44 14.02 5.38
N GLY A 286 -7.54 13.84 6.13
CA GLY A 286 -8.91 13.83 5.63
C GLY A 286 -9.37 12.53 4.96
N TYR A 287 -8.64 11.43 5.16
CA TYR A 287 -8.95 10.10 4.58
C TYR A 287 -9.78 9.22 5.50
N LEU A 288 -9.79 9.50 6.81
CA LEU A 288 -10.63 8.82 7.78
C LEU A 288 -11.62 9.79 8.42
N ARG A 289 -12.88 9.37 8.50
CA ARG A 289 -13.95 10.05 9.24
C ARG A 289 -14.56 9.03 10.20
N ILE A 290 -14.55 9.37 11.47
CA ILE A 290 -15.12 8.57 12.55
C ILE A 290 -16.50 9.13 12.87
#